data_AF-A0A932VMK9-F1
#
_entry.id   AF-A0A932VMK9-F1
#
_cell.length_a   1.000
_cell.length_b   1.000
_cell.length_c   1.000
_cell.angle_alpha   90.00
_cell.angle_beta   90.00
_cell.angle_gamma   90.00
#
_symmetry.space_group_name_H-M   'P 1'
#
loop_
_entity.id
_entity.type
_entity.pdbx_description
1 polymer ?
#
loop_
_entity_poly.entity_id
_entity_poly.type
_entity_poly.pdbx_seq_one_letter_code
_entity_poly.pdbx_strand_id
1 'polypeptide(L)' 'MALDWTTIYKKYKGLWIVLLDDEKTVVGSGRTLKEAIQQATKRGCKNPIVTRVPEELTAYVGWGL' A
#
# COMPACT_ATOMS: atom_id res chain seq x y z
N MET A 1 15.23 -11.74 1.48
CA MET A 1 15.14 -10.67 2.51
C MET A 1 13.67 -10.34 2.71
N ALA A 2 13.20 -10.22 3.95
CA ALA A 2 11.83 -9.82 4.22
C ALA A 2 11.70 -8.29 4.16
N LEU A 3 10.60 -7.81 3.58
CA LEU A 3 10.26 -6.39 3.48
C LEU A 3 9.49 -6.00 4.75
N ASP A 4 10.04 -5.11 5.59
CA ASP A 4 9.29 -4.62 6.76
C ASP A 4 8.23 -3.61 6.33
N TRP A 5 6.97 -4.03 6.35
CA TRP A 5 5.81 -3.19 6.04
C TRP A 5 5.13 -2.62 7.29
N THR A 6 5.71 -2.82 8.48
CA THR A 6 5.12 -2.39 9.75
C THR A 6 4.81 -0.90 9.77
N THR A 7 5.73 -0.08 9.24
CA THR A 7 5.56 1.38 9.22
C THR A 7 4.52 1.83 8.19
N ILE A 8 4.49 1.18 7.02
CA ILE A 8 3.51 1.44 5.97
C ILE A 8 2.11 1.08 6.49
N TYR A 9 1.95 -0.09 7.08
CA TYR A 9 0.68 -0.53 7.67
C TYR A 9 0.18 0.45 8.73
N LYS A 10 1.02 0.83 9.71
CA LYS A 10 0.63 1.76 10.78
C LYS A 10 0.14 3.12 10.25
N LYS A 11 0.77 3.63 9.20
CA LYS A 11 0.48 4.96 8.66
C LYS A 11 -0.65 4.98 7.64
N TYR A 12 -0.83 3.90 6.88
CA TYR A 12 -1.69 3.86 5.70
C TYR A 12 -2.80 2.79 5.76
N LYS A 13 -3.02 2.12 6.91
CA LYS A 13 -4.12 1.15 7.05
C LYS A 13 -5.45 1.71 6.53
N GLY A 14 -6.14 0.91 5.71
CA GLY A 14 -7.40 1.30 5.06
C GLY A 14 -7.28 2.25 3.88
N LEU A 15 -6.08 2.70 3.52
CA LEU A 15 -5.85 3.58 2.38
C LEU A 15 -5.33 2.80 1.17
N TRP A 16 -5.59 3.37 0.00
CA TRP A 16 -4.84 3.08 -1.21
C TRP A 16 -3.51 3.79 -1.15
N ILE A 17 -2.42 3.07 -1.43
CA ILE A 17 -1.08 3.60 -1.53
C ILE A 17 -0.51 3.32 -2.91
N VAL A 18 0.36 4.21 -3.36
CA VAL A 18 1.19 4.03 -4.56
C VAL A 18 2.64 3.95 -4.13
N LEU A 19 3.28 2.84 -4.47
CA LEU A 19 4.69 2.54 -4.23
C LEU A 19 5.50 2.74 -5.52
N LEU A 20 6.77 3.07 -5.34
CA LEU A 20 7.78 2.97 -6.40
C LEU A 20 8.20 1.50 -6.60
N ASP A 21 9.07 1.26 -7.59
CA ASP A 21 9.64 -0.05 -7.91
C ASP A 21 10.44 -0.68 -6.76
N ASP A 22 10.83 0.12 -5.76
CA ASP A 22 11.50 -0.35 -4.55
C ASP A 22 10.57 -1.00 -3.51
N GLU A 23 9.26 -1.03 -3.78
CA GLU A 23 8.18 -1.59 -2.93
C GLU A 23 8.12 -1.02 -1.50
N LYS A 24 8.83 0.09 -1.24
CA LYS A 24 8.96 0.71 0.09
C LYS A 24 8.56 2.18 0.09
N THR A 25 8.84 2.89 -1.01
CA THR A 25 8.65 4.33 -1.07
C THR A 25 7.24 4.67 -1.51
N VAL A 26 6.43 5.19 -0.57
CA VAL A 26 5.07 5.65 -0.85
C VAL A 26 5.10 7.05 -1.47
N VAL A 27 4.65 7.15 -2.73
CA VAL A 27 4.59 8.41 -3.50
C VAL A 27 3.18 8.98 -3.62
N GLY A 28 2.15 8.24 -3.20
CA GLY A 28 0.78 8.73 -3.14
C GLY A 28 -0.07 7.89 -2.19
N SER A 29 -1.07 8.52 -1.57
CA SER A 29 -2.03 7.82 -0.72
C SER A 29 -3.41 8.47 -0.76
N GLY A 30 -4.47 7.68 -0.63
CA GLY A 30 -5.84 8.19 -0.65
C GLY A 30 -6.86 7.17 -0.16
N ARG A 31 -8.09 7.62 0.12
CA ARG A 31 -9.20 6.71 0.46
C ARG A 31 -9.71 5.96 -0.76
N THR A 32 -9.48 6.54 -1.94
CA THR A 32 -9.81 5.95 -3.23
C THR A 32 -8.54 5.73 -4.06
N LEU A 33 -8.62 4.75 -4.97
CA LEU A 33 -7.57 4.49 -5.96
C LEU A 33 -7.21 5.75 -6.76
N LYS A 34 -8.23 6.51 -7.17
CA LYS A 34 -8.08 7.74 -7.96
C LYS A 34 -7.26 8.80 -7.23
N GLU A 35 -7.53 9.04 -5.95
CA GLU A 35 -6.78 10.01 -5.14
C GLU A 35 -5.31 9.62 -5.00
N ALA A 36 -5.04 8.34 -4.72
CA ALA A 36 -3.68 7.83 -4.56
C ALA A 36 -2.87 7.98 -5.87
N ILE A 37 -3.46 7.63 -7.01
CA ILE A 37 -2.85 7.82 -8.33
C ILE A 37 -2.64 9.30 -8.62
N GLN A 38 -3.65 10.16 -8.40
CA GLN A 38 -3.50 11.59 -8.64
C GLN A 38 -2.34 12.22 -7.84
N GLN A 39 -2.14 11.80 -6.59
CA GLN A 39 -0.98 12.23 -5.81
C GLN A 39 0.34 11.72 -6.39
N ALA A 40 0.40 10.45 -6.81
CA ALA A 40 1.60 9.87 -7.39
C ALA A 40 1.96 10.47 -8.76
N THR A 41 0.98 10.74 -9.61
CA THR A 41 1.16 11.38 -10.92
C THR A 41 1.72 12.80 -10.78
N LYS A 42 1.25 13.57 -9.78
CA LYS A 42 1.82 14.89 -9.47
C LYS A 42 3.30 14.84 -9.10
N ARG A 43 3.80 13.68 -8.66
CA ARG A 43 5.21 13.45 -8.31
C ARG A 43 6.02 12.82 -9.45
N GLY A 44 5.43 12.65 -10.64
CA GLY A 44 6.13 12.12 -11.82
C GLY A 44 6.31 10.60 -11.85
N CYS A 45 5.53 9.84 -11.05
CA CYS A 45 5.60 8.39 -11.05
C CYS A 45 5.02 7.80 -12.36
N LYS A 46 5.86 7.07 -13.12
CA LYS A 46 5.49 6.52 -14.45
C LYS A 46 4.91 5.11 -14.38
N ASN A 47 5.45 4.24 -13.51
CA ASN A 47 4.98 2.87 -13.30
C ASN A 47 4.60 2.66 -11.81
N PRO A 48 3.41 3.12 -11.39
CA PRO A 48 2.99 3.01 -10.01
C PRO A 48 2.60 1.58 -9.63
N ILE A 49 3.18 1.03 -8.55
CA ILE A 49 2.66 -0.17 -7.90
C ILE A 49 1.56 0.29 -6.95
N VAL A 50 0.32 -0.15 -7.15
CA VAL A 50 -0.82 0.34 -6.38
C VAL A 50 -1.41 -0.78 -5.53
N THR A 51 -1.52 -0.53 -4.23
CA THR A 51 -1.98 -1.51 -3.25
C THR A 51 -2.98 -0.86 -2.29
N ARG A 52 -4.03 -1.60 -1.93
CA ARG A 52 -4.90 -1.24 -0.80
C ARG A 52 -4.34 -1.87 0.46
N VAL A 53 -3.99 -1.06 1.44
CA VAL A 53 -3.54 -1.56 2.75
C VAL A 53 -4.76 -2.04 3.52
N PRO A 54 -4.76 -3.27 4.06
CA PRO A 54 -5.88 -3.78 4.83
C PRO A 54 -6.16 -2.90 6.05
N GLU A 55 -7.42 -2.82 6.46
CA GLU A 55 -7.84 -2.07 7.65
C GLU A 55 -7.44 -2.83 8.92
N GLU A 56 -7.53 -4.16 8.86
CA GLU A 56 -7.25 -5.10 9.93
C GLU A 56 -6.35 -6.24 9.42
N LEU A 57 -5.39 -6.67 10.26
CA LEU A 57 -4.56 -7.84 9.98
C LEU A 57 -5.24 -9.08 10.58
N THR A 58 -6.34 -9.49 9.97
CA THR A 58 -7.08 -10.67 10.40
C THR A 58 -6.41 -11.92 9.83
N ALA A 59 -5.76 -12.67 10.71
CA ALA A 59 -5.08 -13.90 10.36
C ALA A 59 -6.08 -15.06 10.35
N TYR A 60 -6.14 -15.77 9.23
CA TYR A 60 -6.90 -17.02 9.11
C TYR A 60 -5.92 -18.20 9.18
N VAL A 61 -6.14 -19.11 10.12
CA VAL A 61 -5.40 -20.37 10.22
C VAL A 61 -6.40 -21.50 9.96
N GLY A 62 -6.23 -22.20 8.84
CA GLY A 62 -7.02 -23.38 8.54
C GLY A 62 -6.48 -24.59 9.32
N TRP A 63 -7.32 -25.22 10.13
CA TRP A 63 -7.05 -26.55 10.66
C TRP A 63 -7.73 -27.57 9.75
N GLY A 64 -6.94 -28.23 8.89
CA GLY A 64 -7.43 -29.37 8.11
C GLY A 64 -7.52 -30.61 9.00
N LEU A 65 -8.71 -31.22 9.07
CA LEU A 65 -8.93 -32.56 9.59
C LEU A 65 -8.80 -33.58 8.45
#